data_AF-A0A3M6Z0Q8-F1
#
_entry.id   AF-A0A3M6Z0Q8-F1
#
_cell.length_a   1.000
_cell.length_b   1.000
_cell.length_c   1.000
_cell.angle_alpha   90.00
_cell.angle_beta   90.00
_cell.angle_gamma   90.00
#
_symmetry.space_group_name_H-M   'P 1'
#
loop_
_entity.id
_entity.type
_entity.pdbx_description
1 polymer ?
#
loop_
_entity_poly.entity_id
_entity_poly.type
_entity_poly.pdbx_seq_one_letter_code
_entity_poly.pdbx_strand_id
1 'polypeptide(L)'
;MPGSSPLPVSLPNFRKQYNLRHATARQQLLSQSLDLIRNVLLILFLLKYTRKTLIHLRGYGFVGSLQKLYRDTYKKLYGIFLSLPFVRDRVKADVDKAITDLEGKLVPSGPGTVNYKALPASGWTPEQVRAELEKLGSMEHTRWEDGRVSGAVYHGGLELSDLQAEAFKRFGVSNPIHPDVFPGVRKMEAEVVAMTLGMFGAPDDGAGVTTSGGTESILMACLAARQKGYAERGIKEPEMVLPETAHTAFRKAGEYFKIHVHLVPCPAPHYKVHAPT
;
A
#
# COMPACT_ATOMS: atom_id res chain seq x y z
N MET A 1 -36.94 -30.33 9.19
CA MET A 1 -37.87 -29.40 8.53
C MET A 1 -37.06 -28.22 8.00
N PRO A 2 -37.12 -27.89 6.70
CA PRO A 2 -36.29 -26.85 6.13
C PRO A 2 -36.90 -25.47 6.37
N GLY A 3 -36.13 -24.56 6.97
CA GLY A 3 -36.49 -23.17 7.18
C GLY A 3 -36.31 -22.35 5.91
N SER A 4 -37.40 -21.79 5.40
CA SER A 4 -37.40 -20.85 4.29
C SER A 4 -36.97 -19.46 4.76
N SER A 5 -35.92 -18.92 4.16
CA SER A 5 -35.55 -17.50 4.32
C SER A 5 -36.61 -16.60 3.66
N PRO A 6 -36.98 -15.45 4.25
CA PRO A 6 -37.92 -14.54 3.61
C PRO A 6 -37.25 -13.90 2.39
N LEU A 7 -37.83 -14.12 1.21
CA LEU A 7 -37.42 -13.49 -0.05
C LEU A 7 -37.44 -11.95 0.08
N PRO A 8 -36.52 -11.22 -0.60
CA PRO A 8 -36.60 -9.77 -0.64
C PRO A 8 -37.85 -9.39 -1.41
N VAL A 9 -38.80 -8.74 -0.73
CA VAL A 9 -40.02 -8.22 -1.35
C VAL A 9 -39.60 -7.21 -2.40
N SER A 10 -39.76 -7.55 -3.67
CA SER A 10 -39.49 -6.64 -4.77
C SER A 10 -40.47 -5.46 -4.70
N LEU A 11 -39.95 -4.24 -4.86
CA LEU A 11 -40.68 -2.97 -4.90
C LEU A 11 -41.98 -2.97 -5.74
N PRO A 12 -42.14 -3.76 -6.83
CA PRO A 12 -43.41 -3.83 -7.56
C PRO A 12 -44.58 -4.37 -6.75
N ASN A 13 -44.34 -5.25 -5.77
CA ASN A 13 -45.41 -5.84 -4.96
C ASN A 13 -45.95 -4.87 -3.88
N PHE A 14 -45.15 -3.92 -3.41
CA PHE A 14 -45.61 -2.82 -2.55
C PHE A 14 -46.63 -1.92 -3.25
N ARG A 15 -46.51 -1.74 -4.57
CA ARG A 15 -47.45 -0.94 -5.38
C ARG A 15 -48.82 -1.60 -5.54
N LYS A 16 -48.90 -2.94 -5.52
CA LYS A 16 -50.17 -3.67 -5.65
C LYS A 16 -51.03 -3.63 -4.39
N GLN A 17 -50.44 -3.43 -3.21
CA GLN A 17 -51.19 -3.31 -1.95
C GLN A 17 -51.81 -1.92 -1.72
N TYR A 18 -51.40 -0.90 -2.48
CA TYR A 18 -52.00 0.43 -2.45
C TYR A 18 -52.98 0.59 -3.63
N ASN A 19 -54.20 0.10 -3.47
CA ASN A 19 -55.31 0.40 -4.37
C ASN A 19 -55.66 1.90 -4.25
N LEU A 20 -55.07 2.73 -5.12
CA LEU A 20 -55.19 4.20 -5.14
C LEU A 20 -56.60 4.74 -5.48
N ARG A 21 -57.60 3.88 -5.69
CA ARG A 21 -58.98 4.31 -6.00
C ARG A 21 -59.78 4.81 -4.78
N HIS A 22 -59.37 4.47 -3.55
CA HIS A 22 -60.02 4.92 -2.31
C HIS A 22 -58.99 5.25 -1.20
N ALA A 23 -57.93 6.00 -1.53
CA ALA A 23 -56.94 6.42 -0.56
C ALA A 23 -57.40 7.69 0.18
N THR A 24 -57.32 7.71 1.51
CA THR A 24 -57.58 8.92 2.31
C THR A 24 -56.59 10.04 1.95
N ALA A 25 -56.95 11.32 2.10
CA ALA A 25 -56.07 12.45 1.77
C ALA A 25 -54.67 12.32 2.38
N ARG A 26 -54.56 11.74 3.59
CA ARG A 26 -53.30 11.44 4.28
C ARG A 26 -52.47 10.36 3.56
N GLN A 27 -53.08 9.32 3.00
CA GLN A 27 -52.39 8.30 2.20
C GLN A 27 -51.92 8.86 0.84
N GLN A 28 -52.70 9.74 0.20
CA GLN A 28 -52.29 10.42 -1.03
C GLN A 28 -51.10 11.36 -0.79
N LEU A 29 -51.14 12.14 0.30
CA LEU A 29 -50.02 13.00 0.72
C LEU A 29 -48.76 12.17 1.03
N LEU A 30 -48.90 11.02 1.69
CA LEU A 30 -47.79 10.10 1.95
C LEU A 30 -47.21 9.52 0.64
N SER A 31 -48.03 9.09 -0.31
CA SER A 31 -47.52 8.61 -1.60
C SER A 31 -46.81 9.70 -2.40
N GLN A 32 -47.34 10.93 -2.40
CA GLN A 32 -46.72 12.07 -3.08
C GLN A 32 -45.40 12.47 -2.44
N SER A 33 -45.32 12.47 -1.11
CA SER A 33 -44.07 12.77 -0.40
C SER A 33 -43.03 11.65 -0.57
N LEU A 34 -43.43 10.37 -0.63
CA LEU A 34 -42.54 9.27 -1.00
C LEU A 34 -42.03 9.38 -2.44
N ASP A 35 -42.89 9.74 -3.40
CA ASP A 35 -42.48 9.97 -4.79
C ASP A 35 -41.55 11.19 -4.90
N LEU A 36 -41.79 12.26 -4.12
CA LEU A 36 -40.91 13.42 -4.05
C LEU A 36 -39.54 13.05 -3.47
N ILE A 37 -39.49 12.31 -2.35
CA ILE A 37 -38.24 11.81 -1.76
C ILE A 37 -37.50 10.93 -2.77
N ARG A 38 -38.20 10.01 -3.44
CA ARG A 38 -37.61 9.16 -4.49
C ARG A 38 -37.02 10.01 -5.62
N ASN A 39 -37.72 11.02 -6.10
CA ASN A 39 -37.25 11.90 -7.16
C ASN A 39 -36.04 12.72 -6.72
N VAL A 40 -36.05 13.25 -5.49
CA VAL A 40 -34.90 13.97 -4.91
C VAL A 40 -33.69 13.04 -4.78
N LEU A 41 -33.87 11.82 -4.27
CA LEU A 41 -32.79 10.83 -4.19
C LEU A 41 -32.25 10.45 -5.58
N LEU A 42 -33.13 10.31 -6.58
CA LEU A 42 -32.73 10.06 -7.96
C LEU A 42 -31.94 11.24 -8.53
N ILE A 43 -32.38 12.48 -8.30
CA ILE A 43 -31.66 13.69 -8.73
C ILE A 43 -30.28 13.76 -8.07
N LEU A 44 -30.18 13.54 -6.75
CA LEU A 44 -28.90 13.52 -6.04
C LEU A 44 -27.98 12.42 -6.54
N PHE A 45 -28.53 11.24 -6.84
CA PHE A 45 -27.80 10.15 -7.47
C PHE A 45 -27.26 10.57 -8.84
N LEU A 46 -28.12 11.06 -9.74
CA LEU A 46 -27.72 11.51 -11.07
C LEU A 46 -26.68 12.63 -11.00
N LEU A 47 -26.86 13.62 -10.14
CA LEU A 47 -25.87 14.70 -9.93
C LEU A 47 -24.52 14.15 -9.44
N LYS A 48 -24.52 13.21 -8.49
CA LYS A 48 -23.28 12.58 -7.99
C LYS A 48 -22.52 11.88 -9.12
N TYR A 49 -23.22 11.05 -9.91
CA TYR A 49 -22.59 10.30 -11.00
C TYR A 49 -22.18 11.21 -12.16
N THR A 50 -23.02 12.18 -12.54
CA THR A 50 -22.67 13.17 -13.57
C THR A 50 -21.42 13.95 -13.17
N ARG A 51 -21.35 14.45 -11.92
CA ARG A 51 -20.16 15.16 -11.42
C ARG A 51 -18.91 14.26 -11.47
N LYS A 52 -19.02 13.01 -11.02
CA LYS A 52 -17.91 12.04 -11.04
C LYS A 52 -17.43 11.75 -12.46
N THR A 53 -18.35 11.56 -13.39
CA THR A 53 -18.05 11.36 -14.81
C THR A 53 -17.41 12.59 -15.44
N LEU A 54 -17.91 13.79 -15.14
CA LEU A 54 -17.32 15.04 -15.66
C LEU A 54 -15.89 15.25 -15.15
N ILE A 55 -15.62 15.01 -13.86
CA ILE A 55 -14.26 15.08 -13.31
C ILE A 55 -13.36 14.03 -13.97
N HIS A 56 -13.85 12.81 -14.15
CA HIS A 56 -13.12 11.74 -14.82
C HIS A 56 -12.76 12.11 -16.27
N LEU A 57 -13.73 12.59 -17.05
CA LEU A 57 -13.51 13.03 -18.44
C LEU A 57 -12.59 14.25 -18.50
N ARG A 58 -12.67 15.18 -17.54
CA ARG A 58 -11.77 16.33 -17.46
C ARG A 58 -10.33 15.91 -17.12
N GLY A 59 -10.16 14.92 -16.26
CA GLY A 59 -8.85 14.44 -15.84
C GLY A 59 -8.14 13.57 -16.90
N TYR A 60 -8.88 12.67 -17.55
CA TYR A 60 -8.31 11.72 -18.51
C TYR A 60 -8.53 12.08 -19.98
N GLY A 61 -9.44 13.01 -20.27
CA GLY A 61 -9.91 13.27 -21.63
C GLY A 61 -10.77 12.12 -22.16
N PHE A 62 -11.50 12.38 -23.26
CA PHE A 62 -12.36 11.37 -23.88
C PHE A 62 -11.55 10.15 -24.36
N VAL A 63 -10.43 10.38 -25.04
CA VAL A 63 -9.54 9.32 -25.55
C VAL A 63 -8.92 8.52 -24.40
N GLY A 64 -8.39 9.19 -23.36
CA GLY A 64 -7.79 8.51 -22.23
C GLY A 64 -8.80 7.69 -21.42
N SER A 65 -10.03 8.19 -21.26
CA SER A 65 -11.13 7.42 -20.65
C SER A 65 -11.48 6.17 -21.44
N LEU A 66 -11.56 6.24 -22.78
CA LEU A 66 -11.80 5.06 -23.63
C LEU A 66 -10.65 4.04 -23.53
N GLN A 67 -9.40 4.51 -23.58
CA GLN A 67 -8.24 3.63 -23.43
C GLN A 67 -8.22 2.93 -22.05
N LYS A 68 -8.61 3.65 -20.98
CA LYS A 68 -8.71 3.07 -19.65
C LYS A 68 -9.82 2.02 -19.59
N LEU A 69 -11.00 2.32 -20.13
CA LEU A 69 -12.12 1.38 -20.21
C LEU A 69 -11.74 0.11 -20.97
N TYR A 70 -11.07 0.24 -22.12
CA TYR A 70 -10.56 -0.89 -22.89
C TYR A 70 -9.60 -1.74 -22.05
N ARG A 71 -8.61 -1.11 -21.42
CA ARG A 71 -7.60 -1.80 -20.60
C ARG A 71 -8.22 -2.52 -19.40
N ASP A 72 -9.15 -1.87 -18.71
CA ASP A 72 -9.83 -2.44 -17.54
C ASP A 72 -10.74 -3.61 -17.95
N THR A 73 -11.43 -3.49 -19.09
CA THR A 73 -12.25 -4.57 -19.66
C THR A 73 -11.37 -5.74 -20.08
N TYR A 74 -10.27 -5.48 -20.80
CA TYR A 74 -9.30 -6.48 -21.21
C TYR A 74 -8.71 -7.22 -20.00
N LYS A 75 -8.28 -6.51 -18.95
CA LYS A 75 -7.78 -7.12 -17.72
C LYS A 75 -8.79 -8.05 -17.05
N LYS A 76 -10.06 -7.64 -16.98
CA LYS A 76 -11.13 -8.48 -16.42
C LYS A 76 -11.36 -9.73 -17.25
N LEU A 77 -11.46 -9.59 -18.58
CA LEU A 77 -11.63 -10.71 -19.49
C LEU A 77 -10.43 -11.66 -19.45
N TYR A 78 -9.21 -11.12 -19.39
CA TYR A 78 -7.99 -11.90 -19.25
C TYR A 78 -7.93 -12.62 -17.90
N GLY A 79 -8.37 -11.99 -16.82
CA GLY A 79 -8.52 -12.64 -15.51
C GLY A 79 -9.51 -13.81 -15.54
N ILE A 80 -10.63 -13.66 -16.25
CA ILE A 80 -11.59 -14.75 -16.48
C ILE A 80 -10.92 -15.87 -17.30
N PHE A 81 -10.19 -15.53 -18.36
CA PHE A 81 -9.44 -16.51 -19.15
C PHE A 81 -8.43 -17.30 -18.32
N LEU A 82 -7.64 -16.62 -17.47
CA LEU A 82 -6.70 -17.28 -16.56
C LEU A 82 -7.38 -18.16 -15.51
N SER A 83 -8.66 -17.92 -15.20
CA SER A 83 -9.43 -18.73 -14.27
C SER A 83 -10.01 -20.01 -14.87
N LEU A 84 -9.97 -20.18 -16.20
CA LEU A 84 -10.40 -21.40 -16.87
C LEU A 84 -9.55 -22.59 -16.40
N PRO A 85 -10.15 -23.76 -16.13
CA PRO A 85 -9.46 -24.86 -15.43
C PRO A 85 -8.17 -25.30 -16.13
N PHE A 86 -8.20 -25.48 -17.46
CA PHE A 86 -7.03 -25.90 -18.23
C PHE A 86 -5.90 -24.85 -18.25
N VAL A 87 -6.22 -23.56 -18.25
CA VAL A 87 -5.22 -22.47 -18.19
C VAL A 87 -4.64 -22.37 -16.79
N ARG A 88 -5.51 -22.42 -15.78
CA ARG A 88 -5.15 -22.34 -14.38
C ARG A 88 -4.16 -23.43 -13.99
N ASP A 89 -4.38 -24.67 -14.44
CA ASP A 89 -3.47 -25.79 -14.15
C ASP A 89 -2.08 -25.55 -14.75
N ARG A 90 -2.02 -25.01 -15.97
CA ARG A 90 -0.75 -24.65 -16.61
C ARG A 90 -0.04 -23.49 -15.90
N VAL A 91 -0.77 -22.42 -15.59
CA VAL A 91 -0.23 -21.26 -14.85
C VAL A 91 0.28 -21.70 -13.49
N LYS A 92 -0.45 -22.58 -12.79
CA LYS A 92 -0.01 -23.13 -11.51
C LYS A 92 1.31 -23.89 -11.65
N ALA A 93 1.44 -24.74 -12.67
CA ALA A 93 2.69 -25.46 -12.92
C ALA A 93 3.86 -24.50 -13.17
N ASP A 94 3.65 -23.42 -13.93
CA ASP A 94 4.69 -22.41 -14.18
C ASP A 94 5.04 -21.61 -12.90
N VAL A 95 4.05 -21.31 -12.05
CA VAL A 95 4.27 -20.67 -10.73
C VAL A 95 5.03 -21.59 -9.79
N ASP A 96 4.62 -22.85 -9.67
CA ASP A 96 5.27 -23.84 -8.79
C ASP A 96 6.73 -24.06 -9.23
N LYS A 97 6.99 -24.09 -10.54
CA LYS A 97 8.34 -24.11 -11.10
C LYS A 97 9.14 -22.86 -10.71
N ALA A 98 8.57 -21.66 -10.89
CA ALA A 98 9.23 -20.41 -10.53
C ALA A 98 9.54 -20.32 -9.03
N ILE A 99 8.64 -20.83 -8.17
CA ILE A 99 8.87 -20.95 -6.73
C ILE A 99 10.06 -21.87 -6.46
N THR A 100 10.07 -23.06 -7.08
CA THR A 100 11.17 -24.04 -6.90
C THR A 100 12.52 -23.46 -7.35
N ASP A 101 12.54 -22.77 -8.50
CA ASP A 101 13.74 -22.13 -9.03
C ASP A 101 14.23 -20.97 -8.13
N LEU A 102 13.30 -20.24 -7.48
CA LEU A 102 13.63 -19.21 -6.50
C LEU A 102 14.13 -19.81 -5.20
N GLU A 103 13.49 -20.86 -4.69
CA GLU A 103 13.91 -21.58 -3.49
C GLU A 103 15.34 -22.10 -3.66
N GLY A 104 15.65 -22.73 -4.80
CA GLY A 104 17.01 -23.21 -5.09
C GLY A 104 18.07 -22.10 -5.17
N LYS A 105 17.67 -20.85 -5.44
CA LYS A 105 18.58 -19.69 -5.52
C LYS A 105 18.71 -18.92 -4.21
N LEU A 106 17.63 -18.83 -3.43
CA LEU A 106 17.53 -17.94 -2.28
C LEU A 106 17.66 -18.67 -0.95
N VAL A 107 17.32 -19.96 -0.89
CA VAL A 107 17.35 -20.76 0.32
C VAL A 107 18.58 -21.66 0.27
N PRO A 108 19.61 -21.40 1.09
CA PRO A 108 20.77 -22.27 1.17
C PRO A 108 20.33 -23.70 1.48
N SER A 109 20.58 -24.61 0.54
CA SER A 109 20.11 -25.98 0.58
C SER A 109 21.25 -26.88 0.11
N GLY A 110 21.70 -27.82 0.96
CA GLY A 110 22.77 -28.73 0.58
C GLY A 110 23.42 -29.47 1.75
N PRO A 111 24.34 -30.42 1.46
CA PRO A 111 25.10 -31.14 2.48
C PRO A 111 25.87 -30.14 3.37
N GLY A 112 25.70 -30.22 4.69
CA GLY A 112 26.39 -29.34 5.64
C GLY A 112 25.61 -28.08 6.06
N THR A 113 24.47 -27.78 5.43
CA THR A 113 23.57 -26.72 5.89
C THR A 113 22.61 -27.26 6.94
N VAL A 114 22.70 -26.74 8.18
CA VAL A 114 21.82 -27.15 9.29
C VAL A 114 20.68 -26.15 9.39
N ASN A 115 19.44 -26.64 9.25
CA ASN A 115 18.24 -25.82 9.39
C ASN A 115 17.65 -25.98 10.79
N TYR A 116 17.82 -24.98 11.65
CA TYR A 116 17.25 -24.95 13.00
C TYR A 116 15.74 -24.60 12.93
N LYS A 117 14.88 -25.62 12.98
CA LYS A 117 13.40 -25.46 12.91
C LYS A 117 12.72 -25.43 14.28
N ALA A 118 13.47 -25.63 15.36
CA ALA A 118 13.00 -25.60 16.73
C ALA A 118 14.09 -25.04 17.64
N LEU A 119 13.71 -24.58 18.82
CA LEU A 119 14.68 -24.18 19.84
C LEU A 119 15.56 -25.39 20.23
N PRO A 120 16.86 -25.19 20.45
CA PRO A 120 17.73 -26.22 20.99
C PRO A 120 17.20 -26.76 22.33
N ALA A 121 17.34 -28.07 22.56
CA ALA A 121 16.91 -28.70 23.81
C ALA A 121 17.64 -28.14 25.04
N SER A 122 18.88 -27.71 24.86
CA SER A 122 19.68 -26.98 25.84
C SER A 122 20.21 -25.68 25.24
N GLY A 123 20.25 -24.63 26.04
CA GLY A 123 20.81 -23.33 25.63
C GLY A 123 22.26 -23.48 25.19
N TRP A 124 22.60 -22.88 24.05
CA TRP A 124 23.96 -22.87 23.54
C TRP A 124 24.87 -21.97 24.38
N THR A 125 26.15 -22.32 24.43
CA THR A 125 27.17 -21.43 24.99
C THR A 125 27.44 -20.25 24.05
N PRO A 126 27.94 -19.11 24.56
CA PRO A 126 28.32 -17.99 23.72
C PRO A 126 29.31 -18.36 22.61
N GLU A 127 30.21 -19.31 22.85
CA GLU A 127 31.21 -19.79 21.89
C GLU A 127 30.55 -20.56 20.74
N GLN A 128 29.56 -21.40 21.04
CA GLN A 128 28.77 -22.09 20.02
C GLN A 128 28.01 -21.10 19.14
N VAL A 129 27.40 -20.08 19.74
CA VAL A 129 26.69 -19.02 18.99
C VAL A 129 27.66 -18.25 18.10
N ARG A 130 28.82 -17.83 18.63
CA ARG A 130 29.83 -17.09 17.83
C ARG A 130 30.37 -17.94 16.68
N ALA A 131 30.64 -19.22 16.91
CA ALA A 131 31.09 -20.13 15.86
C ALA A 131 30.05 -20.28 14.75
N GLU A 132 28.76 -20.36 15.09
CA GLU A 132 27.69 -20.42 14.08
C GLU A 132 27.53 -19.08 13.35
N LEU A 133 27.65 -17.94 14.04
CA LEU A 133 27.63 -16.62 13.39
C LEU A 133 28.77 -16.45 12.38
N GLU A 134 29.99 -16.89 12.72
CA GLU A 134 31.14 -16.87 11.81
C GLU A 134 30.90 -17.73 10.57
N LYS A 135 30.36 -18.94 10.77
CA LYS A 135 29.97 -19.84 9.69
C LYS A 135 28.91 -19.23 8.78
N LEU A 136 27.90 -18.56 9.34
CA LEU A 136 26.84 -17.87 8.58
C LEU A 136 27.40 -16.67 7.82
N GLY A 137 28.30 -15.89 8.43
CA GLY A 137 28.97 -14.75 7.77
C GLY A 137 29.89 -15.17 6.64
N SER A 138 30.47 -16.37 6.72
CA SER A 138 31.38 -16.94 5.70
C SER A 138 30.65 -17.70 4.58
N MET A 139 29.32 -17.69 4.54
CA MET A 139 28.56 -18.35 3.48
C MET A 139 28.81 -17.69 2.13
N GLU A 140 28.83 -18.48 1.06
CA GLU A 140 28.99 -17.95 -0.29
C GLU A 140 27.85 -16.97 -0.61
N HIS A 141 28.23 -15.73 -0.97
CA HIS A 141 27.30 -14.70 -1.38
C HIS A 141 27.86 -13.91 -2.57
N THR A 142 26.99 -13.13 -3.22
CA THR A 142 27.45 -12.21 -4.27
C THR A 142 28.41 -11.21 -3.65
N ARG A 143 29.61 -11.06 -4.24
CA ARG A 143 30.70 -10.20 -3.75
C ARG A 143 30.34 -8.72 -3.87
N TRP A 144 29.61 -8.20 -2.88
CA TRP A 144 29.23 -6.79 -2.80
C TRP A 144 30.43 -5.91 -2.43
N GLU A 145 31.43 -6.49 -1.74
CA GLU A 145 32.70 -5.87 -1.37
C GLU A 145 33.51 -5.45 -2.60
N ASP A 146 33.37 -6.18 -3.70
CA ASP A 146 33.97 -5.88 -5.00
C ASP A 146 33.17 -4.85 -5.82
N GLY A 147 32.07 -4.31 -5.27
CA GLY A 147 31.16 -3.41 -5.98
C GLY A 147 30.34 -4.09 -7.09
N ARG A 148 30.15 -5.42 -7.04
CA ARG A 148 29.40 -6.18 -8.05
C ARG A 148 27.88 -6.19 -7.85
N VAL A 149 27.39 -5.52 -6.82
CA VAL A 149 25.96 -5.44 -6.47
C VAL A 149 25.49 -4.01 -6.62
N SER A 150 24.50 -3.78 -7.48
CA SER A 150 23.85 -2.47 -7.60
C SER A 150 22.97 -2.19 -6.39
N GLY A 151 23.28 -1.16 -5.61
CA GLY A 151 22.57 -0.86 -4.36
C GLY A 151 22.96 -1.83 -3.25
N ALA A 152 21.97 -2.28 -2.46
CA ALA A 152 22.11 -3.19 -1.30
C ALA A 152 23.00 -2.67 -0.16
N VAL A 153 24.30 -2.47 -0.40
CA VAL A 153 25.27 -1.92 0.55
C VAL A 153 25.80 -0.58 0.00
N TYR A 154 25.62 0.51 0.75
CA TYR A 154 25.93 1.86 0.27
C TYR A 154 27.34 2.35 0.62
N HIS A 155 27.97 1.81 1.67
CA HIS A 155 29.32 2.22 2.10
C HIS A 155 30.28 1.03 2.26
N GLY A 156 29.97 0.07 3.13
CA GLY A 156 30.76 -1.17 3.28
C GLY A 156 32.18 -1.00 3.85
N GLY A 157 32.52 0.17 4.40
CA GLY A 157 33.85 0.46 4.95
C GLY A 157 33.97 -0.03 6.39
N LEU A 158 35.12 -0.64 6.74
CA LEU A 158 35.34 -1.25 8.05
C LEU A 158 35.31 -0.20 9.17
N GLU A 159 35.99 0.94 8.98
CA GLU A 159 36.04 2.04 9.95
C GLU A 159 34.64 2.54 10.36
N LEU A 160 33.76 2.78 9.38
CA LEU A 160 32.39 3.21 9.65
C LEU A 160 31.57 2.10 10.33
N SER A 161 31.78 0.85 9.92
CA SER A 161 31.07 -0.30 10.48
C SER A 161 31.43 -0.52 11.95
N ASP A 162 32.71 -0.37 12.31
CA ASP A 162 33.20 -0.48 13.68
C ASP A 162 32.61 0.63 14.57
N LEU A 163 32.58 1.87 14.08
CA LEU A 163 31.94 2.99 14.78
C LEU A 163 30.44 2.74 15.02
N GLN A 164 29.72 2.21 14.02
CA GLN A 164 28.31 1.86 14.13
C GLN A 164 28.08 0.71 15.12
N ALA A 165 28.96 -0.30 15.13
CA ALA A 165 28.91 -1.41 16.08
C ALA A 165 29.12 -0.93 17.52
N GLU A 166 30.04 0.02 17.74
CA GLU A 166 30.22 0.65 19.06
C GLU A 166 28.96 1.38 19.52
N ALA A 167 28.35 2.19 18.63
CA ALA A 167 27.10 2.87 18.93
C ALA A 167 25.97 1.88 19.25
N PHE A 168 25.83 0.81 18.46
CA PHE A 168 24.82 -0.23 18.70
C PHE A 168 25.05 -0.95 20.03
N LYS A 169 26.29 -1.27 20.38
CA LYS A 169 26.63 -1.85 21.68
C LYS A 169 26.23 -0.92 22.84
N ARG A 170 26.40 0.39 22.68
CA ARG A 170 26.10 1.39 23.72
C ARG A 170 24.61 1.64 23.90
N PHE A 171 23.83 1.60 22.82
CA PHE A 171 22.39 1.93 22.82
C PHE A 171 21.47 0.73 22.53
N GLY A 172 21.99 -0.50 22.50
CA GLY A 172 21.27 -1.69 22.02
C GLY A 172 20.02 -2.08 22.82
N VAL A 173 19.87 -1.57 24.06
CA VAL A 173 18.67 -1.76 24.89
C VAL A 173 17.72 -0.56 24.87
N SER A 174 18.06 0.49 24.11
CA SER A 174 17.25 1.70 24.06
C SER A 174 15.89 1.45 23.41
N ASN A 175 14.86 2.10 23.95
CA ASN A 175 13.51 2.09 23.41
C ASN A 175 12.97 3.52 23.37
N PRO A 176 12.89 4.17 22.19
CA PRO A 176 12.46 5.56 22.05
C PRO A 176 11.06 5.89 22.58
N ILE A 177 10.22 4.88 22.87
CA ILE A 177 8.92 5.08 23.56
C ILE A 177 9.11 5.68 24.97
N HIS A 178 10.27 5.49 25.59
CA HIS A 178 10.60 5.97 26.94
C HIS A 178 11.70 7.06 26.90
N PRO A 179 11.39 8.29 26.45
CA PRO A 179 12.38 9.36 26.32
C PRO A 179 12.92 9.86 27.67
N ASP A 180 12.21 9.60 28.77
CA ASP A 180 12.65 9.84 30.14
C ASP A 180 13.76 8.87 30.57
N VAL A 181 13.72 7.62 30.10
CA VAL A 181 14.74 6.60 30.36
C VAL A 181 15.92 6.73 29.38
N PHE A 182 15.65 7.12 28.13
CA PHE A 182 16.66 7.24 27.06
C PHE A 182 16.75 8.65 26.46
N PRO A 183 17.02 9.70 27.26
CA PRO A 183 17.02 11.09 26.78
C PRO A 183 18.10 11.36 25.73
N GLY A 184 19.21 10.62 25.77
CA GLY A 184 20.27 10.69 24.76
C GLY A 184 19.78 10.30 23.36
N VAL A 185 18.94 9.25 23.25
CA VAL A 185 18.38 8.82 21.97
C VAL A 185 17.38 9.85 21.45
N ARG A 186 16.50 10.36 22.32
CA ARG A 186 15.58 11.45 21.95
C ARG A 186 16.33 12.68 21.42
N LYS A 187 17.45 13.05 22.04
CA LYS A 187 18.30 14.14 21.58
C LYS A 187 18.88 13.85 20.19
N MET A 188 19.49 12.67 20.00
CA MET A 188 20.08 12.28 18.71
C MET A 188 19.06 12.25 17.58
N GLU A 189 17.86 11.70 17.81
CA GLU A 189 16.79 11.70 16.79
C GLU A 189 16.39 13.12 16.38
N ALA A 190 16.21 14.03 17.34
CA ALA A 190 15.87 15.42 17.05
C ALA A 190 16.97 16.12 16.24
N GLU A 191 18.25 15.85 16.54
CA GLU A 191 19.39 16.43 15.82
C GLU A 191 19.51 15.87 14.39
N VAL A 192 19.28 14.56 14.20
CA VAL A 192 19.25 13.95 12.85
C VAL A 192 18.17 14.59 11.99
N VAL A 193 16.98 14.80 12.55
CA VAL A 193 15.88 15.49 11.85
C VAL A 193 16.27 16.93 11.52
N ALA A 194 16.82 17.67 12.48
CA ALA A 194 17.22 19.07 12.26
C ALA A 194 18.31 19.22 11.19
N MET A 195 19.35 18.37 11.22
CA MET A 195 20.40 18.35 10.19
C MET A 195 19.82 18.03 8.80
N THR A 196 18.88 17.07 8.73
CA THR A 196 18.24 16.70 7.47
C THR A 196 17.37 17.84 6.94
N LEU A 197 16.57 18.50 7.79
CA LEU A 197 15.78 19.68 7.41
C LEU A 197 16.67 20.80 6.86
N GLY A 198 17.80 21.08 7.51
CA GLY A 198 18.78 22.05 7.03
C GLY A 198 19.37 21.69 5.67
N MET A 199 19.68 20.41 5.44
CA MET A 199 20.21 19.92 4.16
C MET A 199 19.23 20.12 2.99
N PHE A 200 17.92 20.05 3.25
CA PHE A 200 16.87 20.24 2.25
C PHE A 200 16.32 21.68 2.18
N GLY A 201 16.89 22.62 2.94
CA GLY A 201 16.44 24.02 2.94
C GLY A 201 15.00 24.19 3.42
N ALA A 202 14.58 23.42 4.42
CA ALA A 202 13.25 23.52 5.02
C ALA A 202 13.02 24.90 5.67
N PRO A 203 11.77 25.38 5.76
CA PRO A 203 11.44 26.62 6.47
C PRO A 203 11.69 26.50 7.97
N ASP A 204 11.76 27.63 8.67
CA ASP A 204 12.06 27.70 10.12
C ASP A 204 11.01 26.98 10.99
N ASP A 205 9.76 26.90 10.54
CA ASP A 205 8.68 26.14 11.18
C ASP A 205 8.57 24.69 10.67
N GLY A 206 9.51 24.26 9.85
CA GLY A 206 9.62 22.90 9.34
C GLY A 206 9.87 21.89 10.45
N ALA A 207 9.13 20.79 10.41
CA ALA A 207 9.25 19.70 11.38
C ALA A 207 9.33 18.34 10.68
N GLY A 208 9.86 17.35 11.38
CA GLY A 208 10.01 15.99 10.87
C GLY A 208 10.07 14.95 11.98
N VAL A 209 10.13 13.69 11.57
CA VAL A 209 10.24 12.54 12.47
C VAL A 209 11.07 11.46 11.78
N THR A 210 11.87 10.74 12.56
CA THR A 210 12.60 9.56 12.09
C THR A 210 11.64 8.39 11.84
N THR A 211 11.92 7.59 10.82
CA THR A 211 11.17 6.37 10.50
C THR A 211 12.13 5.21 10.27
N SER A 212 11.64 3.97 10.30
CA SER A 212 12.43 2.75 10.09
C SER A 212 13.07 2.65 8.69
N GLY A 213 12.56 3.38 7.70
CA GLY A 213 13.14 3.44 6.37
C GLY A 213 12.20 4.11 5.36
N GLY A 214 12.67 4.25 4.11
CA GLY A 214 11.97 5.04 3.09
C GLY A 214 10.54 4.59 2.76
N THR A 215 10.23 3.29 2.92
CA THR A 215 8.84 2.81 2.76
C THR A 215 7.92 3.40 3.83
N GLU A 216 8.33 3.38 5.10
CA GLU A 216 7.53 3.96 6.19
C GLU A 216 7.41 5.48 6.02
N SER A 217 8.48 6.18 5.62
CA SER A 217 8.41 7.62 5.34
C SER A 217 7.35 7.97 4.29
N ILE A 218 7.28 7.21 3.19
CA ILE A 218 6.24 7.38 2.16
C ILE A 218 4.84 7.08 2.71
N LEU A 219 4.70 6.01 3.51
CA LEU A 219 3.41 5.66 4.13
C LEU A 219 2.94 6.79 5.05
N MET A 220 3.82 7.32 5.91
CA MET A 220 3.48 8.41 6.85
C MET A 220 3.12 9.70 6.11
N ALA A 221 3.83 10.06 5.05
CA ALA A 221 3.49 11.22 4.22
C ALA A 221 2.10 11.07 3.57
N CYS A 222 1.80 9.91 2.98
CA CYS A 222 0.48 9.63 2.41
C CYS A 222 -0.64 9.67 3.45
N LEU A 223 -0.40 9.09 4.64
CA LEU A 223 -1.36 9.08 5.74
C LEU A 223 -1.62 10.50 6.26
N ALA A 224 -0.57 11.29 6.46
CA ALA A 224 -0.69 12.68 6.90
C ALA A 224 -1.51 13.51 5.90
N ALA A 225 -1.22 13.41 4.60
CA ALA A 225 -1.99 14.09 3.56
C ALA A 225 -3.47 13.67 3.54
N ARG A 226 -3.75 12.37 3.69
CA ARG A 226 -5.12 11.84 3.79
C ARG A 226 -5.85 12.42 5.00
N GLN A 227 -5.23 12.38 6.19
CA GLN A 227 -5.85 12.87 7.42
C GLN A 227 -6.10 14.38 7.38
N LYS A 228 -5.12 15.15 6.87
CA LYS A 228 -5.28 16.58 6.62
C LYS A 228 -6.44 16.87 5.67
N GLY A 229 -6.51 16.16 4.54
CA GLY A 229 -7.60 16.29 3.57
C GLY A 229 -8.97 15.96 4.15
N TYR A 230 -9.05 14.98 5.06
CA TYR A 230 -10.28 14.68 5.78
C TYR A 230 -10.65 15.80 6.77
N ALA A 231 -9.71 16.22 7.63
CA ALA A 231 -9.97 17.18 8.70
C ALA A 231 -10.29 18.59 8.17
N GLU A 232 -9.54 19.07 7.18
CA GLU A 232 -9.67 20.46 6.69
C GLU A 232 -10.68 20.60 5.55
N ARG A 233 -10.91 19.53 4.77
CA ARG A 233 -11.69 19.59 3.53
C ARG A 233 -12.82 18.57 3.45
N GLY A 234 -13.00 17.73 4.48
CA GLY A 234 -14.04 16.70 4.51
C GLY A 234 -13.92 15.63 3.41
N ILE A 235 -12.71 15.38 2.90
CA ILE A 235 -12.48 14.42 1.81
C ILE A 235 -12.71 12.99 2.32
N LYS A 236 -13.76 12.33 1.82
CA LYS A 236 -14.14 10.95 2.20
C LYS A 236 -13.67 9.88 1.21
N GLU A 237 -13.46 10.25 -0.05
CA GLU A 237 -12.92 9.39 -1.11
C GLU A 237 -11.56 9.99 -1.54
N PRO A 238 -10.46 9.74 -0.80
CA PRO A 238 -9.17 10.36 -1.10
C PRO A 238 -8.54 9.74 -2.36
N GLU A 239 -7.95 10.60 -3.19
CA GLU A 239 -7.28 10.22 -4.44
C GLU A 239 -5.84 10.75 -4.42
N MET A 240 -4.89 10.00 -4.97
CA MET A 240 -3.51 10.44 -5.18
C MET A 240 -3.08 10.22 -6.63
N VAL A 241 -2.38 11.21 -7.18
CA VAL A 241 -1.86 11.19 -8.54
C VAL A 241 -0.34 11.02 -8.47
N LEU A 242 0.20 10.02 -9.16
CA LEU A 242 1.63 9.72 -9.16
C LEU A 242 2.15 9.35 -10.56
N PRO A 243 3.40 9.70 -10.88
CA PRO A 243 4.10 9.15 -12.04
C PRO A 243 4.13 7.61 -11.99
N GLU A 244 4.08 6.96 -13.15
CA GLU A 244 4.15 5.50 -13.21
C GLU A 244 5.48 4.91 -12.69
N THR A 245 6.54 5.72 -12.74
CA THR A 245 7.90 5.43 -12.24
C THR A 245 8.06 5.64 -10.73
N ALA A 246 7.04 6.15 -10.04
CA ALA A 246 7.10 6.37 -8.60
C ALA A 246 7.30 5.06 -7.82
N HIS A 247 8.00 5.14 -6.69
CA HIS A 247 8.31 3.98 -5.86
C HIS A 247 7.05 3.21 -5.44
N THR A 248 7.14 1.87 -5.39
CA THR A 248 5.98 0.98 -5.15
C THR A 248 5.31 1.20 -3.79
N ALA A 249 6.03 1.78 -2.82
CA ALA A 249 5.49 2.15 -1.51
C ALA A 249 4.26 3.08 -1.57
N PHE A 250 4.14 3.96 -2.58
CA PHE A 250 2.93 4.77 -2.77
C PHE A 250 1.71 3.89 -3.07
N ARG A 251 1.87 2.85 -3.88
CA ARG A 251 0.78 1.90 -4.19
C ARG A 251 0.39 1.10 -2.95
N LYS A 252 1.38 0.67 -2.14
CA LYS A 252 1.15 0.06 -0.83
C LYS A 252 0.34 0.99 0.09
N ALA A 253 0.70 2.28 0.14
CA ALA A 253 -0.07 3.30 0.88
C ALA A 253 -1.52 3.38 0.40
N GLY A 254 -1.73 3.36 -0.93
CA GLY A 254 -3.06 3.37 -1.53
C GLY A 254 -3.94 2.21 -1.08
N GLU A 255 -3.38 1.02 -1.04
CA GLU A 255 -4.08 -0.18 -0.58
C GLU A 255 -4.36 -0.18 0.93
N TYR A 256 -3.37 0.21 1.74
CA TYR A 256 -3.47 0.23 3.21
C TYR A 256 -4.45 1.30 3.68
N PHE A 257 -4.37 2.50 3.11
CA PHE A 257 -5.13 3.67 3.57
C PHE A 257 -6.37 3.97 2.71
N LYS A 258 -6.68 3.09 1.75
CA LYS A 258 -7.83 3.20 0.83
C LYS A 258 -7.83 4.53 0.06
N ILE A 259 -6.66 4.91 -0.45
CA ILE A 259 -6.47 6.07 -1.32
C ILE A 259 -6.49 5.57 -2.76
N HIS A 260 -7.36 6.14 -3.60
CA HIS A 260 -7.43 5.77 -5.00
C HIS A 260 -6.22 6.31 -5.78
N VAL A 261 -5.48 5.44 -6.45
CA VAL A 261 -4.23 5.79 -7.15
C VAL A 261 -4.49 6.04 -8.63
N HIS A 262 -4.08 7.21 -9.09
CA HIS A 262 -4.05 7.59 -10.50
C HIS A 262 -2.61 7.65 -10.98
N LEU A 263 -2.30 6.85 -12.00
CA LEU A 263 -0.96 6.83 -12.60
C LEU A 263 -0.90 7.76 -13.80
N VAL A 264 0.18 8.52 -13.88
CA VAL A 264 0.49 9.40 -15.01
C VAL A 264 1.65 8.77 -15.81
N PRO A 265 1.49 8.57 -17.14
CA PRO A 265 2.54 8.02 -17.99
C PRO A 265 3.82 8.87 -17.97
N CYS A 266 4.97 8.22 -18.09
CA CYS A 266 6.30 8.82 -18.19
C CYS A 266 6.94 8.36 -19.50
N PRO A 267 6.47 8.87 -20.66
CA PRO A 267 6.87 8.33 -21.95
C PRO A 267 8.35 8.57 -22.25
N ALA A 268 8.89 7.69 -23.09
CA ALA A 268 10.19 7.88 -23.73
C ALA A 268 10.19 9.18 -24.58
N PRO A 269 11.37 9.78 -24.82
CA PRO A 269 12.69 9.33 -24.40
C PRO A 269 13.09 9.80 -22.99
N HIS A 270 12.34 10.72 -22.40
CA HIS A 270 12.77 11.40 -21.17
C HIS A 270 12.39 10.65 -19.89
N TYR A 271 11.37 9.77 -19.93
CA TYR A 271 10.88 9.03 -18.76
C TYR A 271 10.52 9.92 -17.56
N LYS A 272 10.08 11.15 -17.87
CA LYS A 272 9.64 12.15 -16.88
C LYS A 272 8.13 12.34 -16.97
N VAL A 273 7.54 12.71 -15.83
CA VAL A 273 6.18 13.21 -15.80
C VAL A 273 6.14 14.60 -16.45
N HIS A 274 5.08 14.89 -17.20
CA HIS A 274 4.82 16.24 -17.67
C HIS A 274 4.39 17.13 -16.49
N ALA A 275 5.23 18.09 -16.12
CA ALA A 275 4.87 19.15 -15.19
C ALA A 275 4.64 20.42 -16.02
N PRO A 276 3.43 21.02 -15.99
CA PRO A 276 3.22 22.32 -16.63
C PRO A 276 4.10 23.35 -15.91
N THR A 277 4.99 23.98 -16.66
CA THR A 277 5.78 25.15 -16.25
C THR A 277 4.92 26.40 -16.27
#